data_AF-A0A929KE86-F1
#
_entry.id   AF-A0A929KE86-F1
#
_cell.length_a   1.000
_cell.length_b   1.000
_cell.length_c   1.000
_cell.angle_alpha   90.00
_cell.angle_beta   90.00
_cell.angle_gamma   90.00
#
_symmetry.space_group_name_H-M   'P 1'
#
loop_
_entity.id
_entity.type
_entity.pdbx_description
1 polymer ?
#
loop_
_entity_poly.entity_id
_entity_poly.type
_entity_poly.pdbx_seq_one_letter_code
_entity_poly.pdbx_strand_id
1 'polypeptide(L)'
;MLFNTELLDRLERNEALKKAYAGQGSFGQNKLIALPIVIAFLSAFIAYSLYGISKTDPSYSIYVLISTVVVVVCIVAVVMMQARAKKSVLANLDEVKACLAKKIYGNDQTQVYYSIYTLGKMRHDADFLESIADKIFNIEAEPDKQLQNKINKLFQANLEGMNAAPVLLPVEFTYGEQVYKKEFTFSALNQQMKENIQQNNDQFIVLSFHSGSAILLRDIPEF
;
A
#
# COMPACT_ATOMS: atom_id res chain seq x y z
N MET A 1 14.11 18.15 9.03
CA MET A 1 14.90 17.87 7.80
C MET A 1 14.03 18.11 6.60
N LEU A 2 14.53 18.79 5.56
CA LEU A 2 13.74 19.11 4.36
C LEU A 2 13.77 17.97 3.32
N PHE A 3 12.63 17.69 2.70
CA PHE A 3 12.45 16.66 1.67
C PHE A 3 12.68 17.24 0.28
N ASN A 4 13.94 17.55 -0.04
CA ASN A 4 14.31 18.13 -1.33
C ASN A 4 14.58 17.04 -2.40
N THR A 5 14.66 17.47 -3.66
CA THR A 5 14.94 16.59 -4.81
C THR A 5 16.24 15.82 -4.65
N GLU A 6 17.29 16.44 -4.10
CA GLU A 6 18.58 15.77 -3.89
C GLU A 6 18.46 14.58 -2.92
N LEU A 7 17.73 14.74 -1.81
CA LEU A 7 17.45 13.63 -0.89
C LEU A 7 16.67 12.52 -1.60
N LEU A 8 15.63 12.87 -2.34
CA LEU A 8 14.79 11.90 -3.05
C LEU A 8 15.59 11.12 -4.10
N ASP A 9 16.47 11.80 -4.85
CA ASP A 9 17.39 11.16 -5.80
C ASP A 9 18.39 10.23 -5.11
N ARG A 10 18.92 10.62 -3.95
CA ARG A 10 19.80 9.75 -3.15
C ARG A 10 19.06 8.50 -2.66
N LEU A 11 17.82 8.65 -2.21
CA LEU A 11 16.97 7.52 -1.80
C LEU A 11 16.65 6.60 -2.99
N GLU A 12 16.42 7.15 -4.18
CA GLU A 12 16.25 6.37 -5.42
C GLU A 12 17.51 5.57 -5.77
N ARG A 13 18.71 6.02 -5.42
CA ARG A 13 19.96 5.29 -5.67
C ARG A 13 20.36 4.35 -4.53
N ASN A 14 19.68 4.41 -3.39
CA ASN A 14 20.02 3.60 -2.23
C ASN A 14 19.43 2.19 -2.33
N GLU A 15 20.20 1.26 -2.90
CA GLU A 15 19.80 -0.15 -2.99
C GLU A 15 19.55 -0.81 -1.63
N ALA A 16 20.34 -0.47 -0.60
CA ALA A 16 20.21 -1.09 0.72
C ALA A 16 18.85 -0.76 1.33
N LEU A 17 18.42 0.49 1.22
CA LEU A 17 17.10 0.93 1.61
C LEU A 17 16.02 0.19 0.81
N LYS A 18 16.11 0.16 -0.52
CA LYS A 18 15.12 -0.54 -1.36
C LYS A 18 15.00 -2.03 -1.01
N LYS A 19 16.12 -2.70 -0.72
CA LYS A 19 16.16 -4.11 -0.27
C LYS A 19 15.46 -4.29 1.08
N ALA A 20 15.64 -3.36 2.02
CA ALA A 20 14.97 -3.41 3.32
C ALA A 20 13.44 -3.32 3.19
N TYR A 21 12.95 -2.57 2.20
CA TYR A 21 11.52 -2.38 1.95
C TYR A 21 10.93 -3.38 0.94
N ALA A 22 11.74 -4.18 0.23
CA ALA A 22 11.29 -5.14 -0.78
C ALA A 22 10.30 -6.19 -0.27
N GLY A 23 10.40 -6.56 1.02
CA GLY A 23 9.42 -7.46 1.66
C GLY A 23 8.02 -6.86 1.66
N GLN A 24 7.89 -5.62 2.14
CA GLN A 24 6.64 -4.86 2.09
C GLN A 24 6.23 -4.58 0.63
N GLY A 25 7.20 -4.26 -0.23
CA GLY A 25 7.02 -4.01 -1.67
C GLY A 25 6.47 -5.20 -2.45
N SER A 26 6.65 -6.41 -1.95
CA SER A 26 6.13 -7.64 -2.58
C SER A 26 4.67 -7.96 -2.23
N PHE A 27 4.12 -7.34 -1.18
CA PHE A 27 2.73 -7.54 -0.81
C PHE A 27 1.80 -6.89 -1.85
N GLY A 28 0.80 -7.65 -2.31
CA GLY A 28 -0.16 -7.19 -3.32
C GLY A 28 0.30 -7.37 -4.77
N GLN A 29 1.54 -7.79 -5.02
CA GLN A 29 2.05 -8.05 -6.37
C GLN A 29 1.39 -9.27 -7.02
N ASN A 30 1.01 -10.27 -6.21
CA ASN A 30 0.35 -11.49 -6.69
C ASN A 30 -1.08 -11.62 -6.13
N LYS A 31 -2.07 -11.11 -6.86
CA LYS A 31 -3.49 -11.23 -6.49
C LYS A 31 -3.97 -12.69 -6.39
N LEU A 32 -3.28 -13.63 -7.05
CA LEU A 32 -3.59 -15.06 -6.96
C LEU A 32 -3.26 -15.66 -5.58
N ILE A 33 -2.53 -14.95 -4.72
CA ILE A 33 -2.26 -15.40 -3.34
C ILE A 33 -3.54 -15.56 -2.52
N ALA A 34 -4.62 -14.85 -2.89
CA ALA A 34 -5.91 -14.97 -2.23
C ALA A 34 -6.54 -16.37 -2.41
N LEU A 35 -6.27 -17.04 -3.55
CA LEU A 35 -6.83 -18.36 -3.85
C LEU A 35 -6.41 -19.44 -2.83
N PRO A 36 -5.11 -19.71 -2.59
CA PRO A 36 -4.71 -20.69 -1.58
C PRO A 36 -5.12 -20.28 -0.17
N ILE A 37 -5.23 -18.99 0.14
CA ILE A 37 -5.73 -18.52 1.45
C ILE A 37 -7.20 -18.91 1.65
N VAL A 38 -8.06 -18.65 0.64
CA VAL A 38 -9.48 -19.03 0.70
C VAL A 38 -9.64 -20.54 0.79
N ILE A 39 -8.88 -21.31 -0.01
CA ILE A 39 -8.90 -22.77 0.05
C ILE A 39 -8.46 -23.26 1.43
N ALA A 40 -7.36 -22.75 1.98
CA ALA A 40 -6.89 -23.11 3.31
C ALA A 40 -7.95 -22.83 4.39
N PHE A 41 -8.61 -21.67 4.31
CA PHE A 41 -9.65 -21.30 5.27
C PHE A 41 -10.85 -22.25 5.21
N LEU A 42 -11.34 -22.55 3.99
CA LEU A 42 -12.44 -23.50 3.78
C LEU A 42 -12.05 -24.91 4.23
N SER A 43 -10.85 -25.38 3.89
CA SER A 43 -10.35 -26.68 4.30
C SER A 43 -10.15 -26.79 5.82
N ALA A 44 -9.70 -25.72 6.49
CA ALA A 44 -9.59 -25.68 7.94
C ALA A 44 -10.97 -25.75 8.61
N PHE A 45 -11.96 -25.04 8.05
CA PHE A 45 -13.33 -25.10 8.53
C PHE A 45 -13.93 -26.51 8.37
N ILE A 46 -13.74 -27.13 7.19
CA ILE A 46 -14.17 -28.51 6.93
C ILE A 46 -13.46 -29.49 7.89
N ALA A 47 -12.15 -29.36 8.08
CA ALA A 47 -11.39 -30.20 9.01
C ALA A 47 -11.96 -30.09 10.44
N TYR A 48 -12.29 -28.88 10.89
CA TYR A 48 -12.88 -28.65 12.21
C TYR A 48 -14.27 -29.30 12.36
N SER A 49 -15.16 -29.09 11.38
CA SER A 49 -16.50 -29.70 11.40
C SER A 49 -16.43 -31.24 11.37
N LEU A 50 -15.57 -31.80 10.52
CA LEU A 50 -15.40 -33.25 10.39
C LEU A 50 -14.69 -33.85 11.59
N TYR A 51 -13.82 -33.10 12.28
CA TYR A 51 -13.17 -33.57 13.50
C TYR A 51 -14.19 -33.89 14.60
N GLY A 52 -15.23 -33.06 14.75
CA GLY A 52 -16.34 -33.32 15.67
C GLY A 52 -17.05 -34.65 15.37
N ILE A 53 -17.33 -34.91 14.09
CA ILE A 53 -18.01 -36.12 13.62
C ILE A 53 -17.11 -37.36 13.72
N SER A 54 -15.80 -37.19 13.49
CA SER A 54 -14.82 -38.29 13.53
C SER A 54 -14.66 -38.93 14.91
N LYS A 55 -15.10 -38.24 15.98
CA LYS A 55 -15.13 -38.80 17.34
C LYS A 55 -16.22 -39.85 17.51
N THR A 56 -17.28 -39.79 16.71
CA THR A 56 -18.41 -40.72 16.75
C THR A 56 -18.37 -41.76 15.63
N ASP A 57 -17.79 -41.42 14.48
CA ASP A 57 -17.60 -42.34 13.36
C ASP A 57 -16.14 -42.26 12.83
N PRO A 58 -15.33 -43.31 13.06
CA PRO A 58 -13.91 -43.34 12.67
C PRO A 58 -13.67 -43.21 11.15
N SER A 59 -14.68 -43.51 10.31
CA SER A 59 -14.55 -43.36 8.86
C SER A 59 -14.30 -41.91 8.44
N TYR A 60 -14.68 -40.94 9.29
CA TYR A 60 -14.48 -39.52 9.02
C TYR A 60 -13.06 -39.02 9.31
N SER A 61 -12.23 -39.79 10.05
CA SER A 61 -10.85 -39.41 10.38
C SER A 61 -9.98 -39.24 9.13
N ILE A 62 -10.26 -39.97 8.05
CA ILE A 62 -9.51 -39.85 6.80
C ILE A 62 -9.77 -38.50 6.10
N TYR A 63 -11.00 -37.99 6.16
CA TYR A 63 -11.36 -36.70 5.56
C TYR A 63 -10.80 -35.52 6.38
N VAL A 64 -10.69 -35.67 7.70
CA VAL A 64 -9.98 -34.70 8.56
C VAL A 64 -8.51 -34.63 8.13
N LEU A 65 -7.85 -35.78 7.97
CA LEU A 65 -6.44 -35.85 7.56
C LEU A 65 -6.21 -35.23 6.18
N ILE A 66 -7.05 -35.56 5.18
CA ILE A 66 -6.99 -34.94 3.85
C ILE A 66 -7.13 -33.41 3.95
N SER A 67 -8.12 -32.93 4.71
CA SER A 67 -8.36 -31.50 4.86
C SER A 67 -7.18 -30.78 5.50
N THR A 68 -6.56 -31.37 6.53
CA THR A 68 -5.33 -30.84 7.15
C THR A 68 -4.16 -30.81 6.16
N VAL A 69 -3.98 -31.86 5.34
CA VAL A 69 -2.94 -31.88 4.31
C VAL A 69 -3.14 -30.75 3.29
N VAL A 70 -4.39 -30.50 2.86
CA VAL A 70 -4.71 -29.38 1.95
C VAL A 70 -4.36 -28.04 2.56
N VAL A 71 -4.64 -27.82 3.86
CA VAL A 71 -4.24 -26.60 4.58
C VAL A 71 -2.71 -26.42 4.53
N VAL A 72 -1.95 -27.46 4.83
CA VAL A 72 -0.48 -27.42 4.82
C VAL A 72 0.05 -27.09 3.41
N VAL A 73 -0.47 -27.73 2.36
CA VAL A 73 -0.08 -27.46 0.97
C VAL A 73 -0.38 -26.02 0.59
N CYS A 74 -1.52 -25.46 0.99
CA CYS A 74 -1.86 -24.07 0.74
C CYS A 74 -0.90 -23.10 1.44
N ILE A 75 -0.51 -23.37 2.69
CA ILE A 75 0.49 -22.56 3.41
C ILE A 75 1.83 -22.58 2.66
N VAL A 76 2.30 -23.76 2.24
CA VAL A 76 3.56 -23.87 1.46
C VAL A 76 3.44 -23.10 0.15
N ALA A 77 2.32 -23.19 -0.55
CA ALA A 77 2.07 -22.44 -1.79
C ALA A 77 2.14 -20.92 -1.54
N VAL A 78 1.49 -20.41 -0.48
CA VAL A 78 1.54 -18.99 -0.09
C VAL A 78 2.99 -18.54 0.16
N VAL A 79 3.76 -19.31 0.93
CA VAL A 79 5.17 -19.00 1.22
C VAL A 79 6.01 -18.96 -0.05
N MET A 80 5.85 -19.93 -0.95
CA MET A 80 6.55 -19.96 -2.23
C MET A 80 6.17 -18.78 -3.13
N MET A 81 4.88 -18.40 -3.17
CA MET A 81 4.40 -17.26 -3.94
C MET A 81 4.98 -15.94 -3.39
N GLN A 82 5.02 -15.75 -2.07
CA GLN A 82 5.66 -14.58 -1.47
C GLN A 82 7.16 -14.53 -1.73
N ALA A 83 7.85 -15.67 -1.60
CA ALA A 83 9.28 -15.75 -1.90
C ALA A 83 9.59 -15.37 -3.35
N ARG A 84 8.76 -15.83 -4.30
CA ARG A 84 8.88 -15.45 -5.72
C ARG A 84 8.60 -13.97 -5.96
N ALA A 85 7.55 -13.41 -5.34
CA ALA A 85 7.24 -11.98 -5.44
C ALA A 85 8.40 -11.12 -4.89
N LYS A 86 8.90 -11.46 -3.70
CA LYS A 86 10.08 -10.78 -3.12
C LYS A 86 11.30 -10.89 -4.03
N LYS A 87 11.58 -12.06 -4.60
CA LYS A 87 12.68 -12.24 -5.55
C LYS A 87 12.51 -11.37 -6.81
N SER A 88 11.28 -11.24 -7.31
CA SER A 88 10.96 -10.34 -8.44
C SER A 88 11.24 -8.88 -8.08
N VAL A 89 10.79 -8.42 -6.91
CA VAL A 89 11.06 -7.06 -6.43
C VAL A 89 12.55 -6.80 -6.28
N LEU A 90 13.29 -7.75 -5.70
CA LEU A 90 14.75 -7.65 -5.54
C LEU A 90 15.51 -7.65 -6.87
N ALA A 91 14.95 -8.26 -7.92
CA ALA A 91 15.54 -8.25 -9.26
C ALA A 91 15.28 -6.94 -10.02
N ASN A 92 14.26 -6.17 -9.63
CA ASN A 92 13.83 -4.94 -10.32
C ASN A 92 13.91 -3.72 -9.39
N LEU A 93 14.94 -3.67 -8.53
CA LEU A 93 15.12 -2.54 -7.59
C LEU A 93 15.36 -1.20 -8.31
N ASP A 94 15.87 -1.23 -9.54
CA ASP A 94 16.08 -0.03 -10.36
C ASP A 94 14.77 0.66 -10.75
N GLU A 95 13.66 -0.09 -10.82
CA GLU A 95 12.33 0.45 -11.11
C GLU A 95 11.69 1.13 -9.89
N VAL A 96 12.25 0.90 -8.69
CA VAL A 96 11.71 1.46 -7.45
C VAL A 96 11.99 2.95 -7.39
N LYS A 97 10.92 3.74 -7.36
CA LYS A 97 11.00 5.20 -7.26
C LYS A 97 10.77 5.65 -5.83
N ALA A 98 11.52 6.64 -5.38
CA ALA A 98 11.21 7.40 -4.18
C ALA A 98 10.42 8.62 -4.63
N CYS A 99 9.21 8.78 -4.15
CA CYS A 99 8.37 9.90 -4.49
C CYS A 99 7.85 10.60 -3.26
N LEU A 100 7.54 11.87 -3.46
CA LEU A 100 6.87 12.69 -2.48
C LEU A 100 5.38 12.34 -2.50
N ALA A 101 4.79 12.35 -1.32
CA ALA A 101 3.38 12.17 -1.08
C ALA A 101 2.89 13.27 -0.13
N LYS A 102 1.60 13.58 -0.18
CA LYS A 102 0.97 14.64 0.65
C LYS A 102 -0.24 14.08 1.38
N LYS A 103 -0.35 14.34 2.68
CA LYS A 103 -1.60 14.04 3.43
C LYS A 103 -2.72 14.99 2.99
N ILE A 104 -3.92 14.45 2.85
CA ILE A 104 -5.13 15.20 2.50
C ILE A 104 -6.11 15.18 3.68
N TYR A 105 -6.92 14.12 3.81
CA TYR A 105 -7.88 13.94 4.90
C TYR A 105 -7.52 12.70 5.70
N GLY A 106 -7.80 12.69 7.00
CA GLY A 106 -7.54 11.52 7.82
C GLY A 106 -8.08 11.65 9.22
N ASN A 107 -7.66 10.72 10.08
CA ASN A 107 -8.03 10.69 11.48
C ASN A 107 -6.76 10.65 12.33
N ASP A 108 -6.56 11.70 13.13
CA ASP A 108 -5.39 11.86 13.99
C ASP A 108 -5.32 10.81 15.11
N GLN A 109 -6.46 10.29 15.57
CA GLN A 109 -6.51 9.26 16.61
C GLN A 109 -6.00 7.92 16.07
N THR A 110 -6.40 7.54 14.86
CA THR A 110 -5.94 6.30 14.21
C THR A 110 -4.63 6.48 13.45
N GLN A 111 -4.20 7.73 13.24
CA GLN A 111 -3.04 8.12 12.43
C GLN A 111 -3.11 7.54 11.00
N VAL A 112 -4.32 7.47 10.44
CA VAL A 112 -4.56 7.02 9.06
C VAL A 112 -5.06 8.18 8.23
N TYR A 113 -4.40 8.43 7.09
CA TYR A 113 -4.72 9.54 6.20
C TYR A 113 -4.81 9.08 4.76
N TYR A 114 -5.84 9.54 4.06
CA TYR A 114 -5.83 9.66 2.62
C TYR A 114 -4.70 10.58 2.20
N SER A 115 -3.89 10.08 1.28
CA SER A 115 -2.75 10.79 0.75
C SER A 115 -2.72 10.65 -0.76
N ILE A 116 -2.06 11.61 -1.40
CA ILE A 116 -1.81 11.62 -2.84
C ILE A 116 -0.32 11.54 -3.14
N TYR A 117 0.04 10.93 -4.26
CA TYR A 117 1.40 10.87 -4.77
C TYR A 117 1.39 10.61 -6.28
N THR A 118 2.50 10.91 -6.96
CA THR A 118 2.69 10.60 -8.38
C THR A 118 3.99 9.83 -8.58
N LEU A 119 4.01 9.01 -9.62
CA LEU A 119 5.21 8.26 -10.07
C LEU A 119 5.79 8.81 -11.37
N GLY A 120 5.16 9.86 -11.91
CA GLY A 120 5.48 10.50 -13.18
C GLY A 120 6.66 11.45 -13.08
N LYS A 121 6.64 12.48 -13.93
CA LYS A 121 7.72 13.48 -13.99
C LYS A 121 7.72 14.37 -12.73
N MET A 122 6.53 14.65 -12.21
CA MET A 122 6.32 15.50 -11.02
C MET A 122 6.51 14.78 -9.67
N ARG A 123 7.13 13.60 -9.64
CA ARG A 123 7.21 12.74 -8.44
C ARG A 123 8.00 13.32 -7.26
N HIS A 124 8.84 14.32 -7.51
CA HIS A 124 9.61 15.04 -6.49
C HIS A 124 9.14 16.50 -6.34
N ASP A 125 8.10 16.89 -7.07
CA ASP A 125 7.64 18.27 -7.12
C ASP A 125 6.63 18.52 -5.98
N ALA A 126 7.11 19.23 -4.96
CA ALA A 126 6.32 19.61 -3.79
C ALA A 126 5.19 20.57 -4.13
N ASP A 127 5.46 21.55 -5.01
CA ASP A 127 4.48 22.58 -5.39
C ASP A 127 3.37 21.97 -6.24
N PHE A 128 3.70 21.02 -7.11
CA PHE A 128 2.72 20.24 -7.85
C PHE A 128 1.77 19.50 -6.90
N LEU A 129 2.28 18.75 -5.93
CA LEU A 129 1.45 18.03 -4.97
C LEU A 129 0.60 18.97 -4.11
N GLU A 130 1.15 20.11 -3.71
CA GLU A 130 0.40 21.13 -2.97
C GLU A 130 -0.74 21.69 -3.80
N SER A 131 -0.49 22.01 -5.08
CA SER A 131 -1.54 22.51 -5.98
C SER A 131 -2.70 21.53 -6.15
N ILE A 132 -2.41 20.22 -6.21
CA ILE A 132 -3.45 19.18 -6.26
C ILE A 132 -4.18 19.07 -4.93
N ALA A 133 -3.46 19.15 -3.81
CA ALA A 133 -4.06 19.13 -2.48
C ALA A 133 -5.01 20.32 -2.29
N ASP A 134 -4.58 21.53 -2.66
CA ASP A 134 -5.37 22.74 -2.62
C ASP A 134 -6.64 22.64 -3.47
N LYS A 135 -6.55 22.02 -4.66
CA LYS A 135 -7.74 21.75 -5.48
C LYS A 135 -8.70 20.77 -4.80
N ILE A 136 -8.19 19.77 -4.09
CA ILE A 136 -9.03 18.83 -3.35
C ILE A 136 -9.71 19.53 -2.16
N PHE A 137 -8.97 20.36 -1.43
CA PHE A 137 -9.53 21.11 -0.30
C PHE A 137 -10.56 22.16 -0.75
N ASN A 138 -10.34 22.77 -1.91
CA ASN A 138 -11.23 23.77 -2.50
C ASN A 138 -12.13 23.18 -3.60
N ILE A 139 -12.47 21.90 -3.50
CA ILE A 139 -13.25 21.19 -4.54
C ILE A 139 -14.62 21.82 -4.80
N GLU A 140 -15.15 22.61 -3.87
CA GLU A 140 -16.38 23.39 -4.04
C GLU A 140 -16.31 24.40 -5.20
N ALA A 141 -15.11 24.94 -5.46
CA ALA A 141 -14.84 25.90 -6.52
C ALA A 141 -14.66 25.26 -7.91
N GLU A 142 -14.63 23.93 -8.01
CA GLU A 142 -14.52 23.22 -9.29
C GLU A 142 -15.79 23.45 -10.14
N PRO A 143 -15.67 24.07 -11.33
CA PRO A 143 -16.83 24.33 -12.19
C PRO A 143 -17.47 23.06 -12.74
N ASP A 144 -16.70 22.00 -13.00
CA ASP A 144 -17.24 20.73 -13.45
C ASP A 144 -17.86 19.94 -12.27
N LYS A 145 -19.20 19.96 -12.21
CA LYS A 145 -19.97 19.21 -11.21
C LYS A 145 -19.76 17.70 -11.24
N GLN A 146 -19.48 17.11 -12.40
CA GLN A 146 -19.18 15.68 -12.48
C GLN A 146 -17.82 15.37 -11.87
N LEU A 147 -16.82 16.21 -12.15
CA LEU A 147 -15.48 16.09 -11.59
C LEU A 147 -15.48 16.29 -10.08
N GLN A 148 -16.16 17.35 -9.61
CA GLN A 148 -16.42 17.62 -8.20
C GLN A 148 -17.01 16.39 -7.49
N ASN A 149 -18.08 15.82 -8.03
CA ASN A 149 -18.72 14.63 -7.44
C ASN A 149 -17.81 13.41 -7.42
N LYS A 150 -17.00 13.20 -8.46
CA LYS A 150 -16.01 12.10 -8.51
C LYS A 150 -14.96 12.26 -7.43
N ILE A 151 -14.36 13.46 -7.28
CA ILE A 151 -13.36 13.73 -6.25
C ILE A 151 -13.96 13.60 -4.85
N ASN A 152 -15.13 14.19 -4.60
CA ASN A 152 -15.82 14.06 -3.31
C ASN A 152 -16.07 12.60 -2.96
N LYS A 153 -16.52 11.79 -3.92
CA LYS A 153 -16.69 10.35 -3.72
C LYS A 153 -15.38 9.64 -3.36
N LEU A 154 -14.28 10.01 -4.02
CA LEU A 154 -12.96 9.45 -3.72
C LEU A 154 -12.48 9.80 -2.31
N PHE A 155 -12.86 10.94 -1.75
CA PHE A 155 -12.42 11.38 -0.41
C PHE A 155 -13.52 11.35 0.65
N GLN A 156 -14.59 10.56 0.45
CA GLN A 156 -15.62 10.36 1.47
C GLN A 156 -15.02 9.83 2.77
N ALA A 157 -15.65 10.19 3.90
CA ALA A 157 -15.26 9.81 5.27
C ALA A 157 -15.54 8.33 5.59
N ASN A 158 -15.12 7.42 4.69
CA ASN A 158 -15.17 5.99 4.87
C ASN A 158 -13.80 5.43 4.49
N LEU A 159 -12.88 5.37 5.46
CA LEU A 159 -11.53 4.82 5.24
C LEU A 159 -11.66 3.33 4.90
N GLU A 160 -11.27 2.96 3.69
CA GLU A 160 -11.35 1.60 3.13
C GLU A 160 -10.24 0.68 3.69
N GLY A 161 -9.28 1.25 4.42
CA GLY A 161 -8.20 0.53 5.09
C GLY A 161 -6.90 0.50 4.27
N MET A 162 -5.78 0.34 4.97
CA MET A 162 -4.40 0.45 4.43
C MET A 162 -4.04 -0.50 3.29
N ASN A 163 -4.81 -1.59 3.11
CA ASN A 163 -4.57 -2.59 2.07
C ASN A 163 -5.31 -2.29 0.76
N ALA A 164 -6.06 -1.18 0.70
CA ALA A 164 -6.74 -0.75 -0.51
C ALA A 164 -5.70 -0.49 -1.62
N ALA A 165 -6.05 -0.95 -2.83
CA ALA A 165 -5.25 -0.65 -4.01
C ALA A 165 -5.24 0.86 -4.26
N PRO A 166 -4.12 1.42 -4.75
CA PRO A 166 -4.08 2.82 -5.10
C PRO A 166 -5.10 3.14 -6.20
N VAL A 167 -5.82 4.24 -6.04
CA VAL A 167 -6.87 4.68 -6.96
C VAL A 167 -6.36 5.88 -7.76
N LEU A 168 -6.48 5.83 -9.08
CA LEU A 168 -6.10 6.96 -9.93
C LEU A 168 -7.10 8.11 -9.76
N LEU A 169 -6.61 9.33 -9.56
CA LEU A 169 -7.44 10.52 -9.71
C LEU A 169 -7.73 10.76 -11.20
N PRO A 170 -8.83 11.44 -11.54
CA PRO A 170 -9.09 11.86 -12.91
C PRO A 170 -7.90 12.66 -13.48
N VAL A 171 -7.43 12.27 -14.66
CA VAL A 171 -6.24 12.87 -15.30
C VAL A 171 -6.47 14.36 -15.62
N GLU A 172 -7.72 14.70 -15.94
CA GLU A 172 -8.19 16.06 -16.23
C GLU A 172 -8.09 16.96 -14.99
N PHE A 173 -8.28 16.38 -13.80
CA PHE A 173 -8.13 17.08 -12.51
C PHE A 173 -6.66 17.33 -12.16
N THR A 174 -5.75 16.56 -12.73
CA THR A 174 -4.34 16.45 -12.34
C THR A 174 -3.39 16.92 -13.44
N TYR A 175 -3.87 17.80 -14.32
CA TYR A 175 -3.10 18.44 -15.39
C TYR A 175 -2.40 17.45 -16.34
N GLY A 176 -2.97 16.25 -16.54
CA GLY A 176 -2.38 15.22 -17.39
C GLY A 176 -1.46 14.22 -16.66
N GLU A 177 -1.16 14.43 -15.38
CA GLU A 177 -0.27 13.55 -14.60
C GLU A 177 -1.04 12.43 -13.89
N GLN A 178 -0.41 11.26 -13.75
CA GLN A 178 -1.00 10.13 -13.05
C GLN A 178 -0.80 10.26 -11.54
N VAL A 179 -1.77 10.88 -10.87
CA VAL A 179 -1.79 11.00 -9.40
C VAL A 179 -2.64 9.89 -8.80
N TYR A 180 -2.10 9.24 -7.78
CA TYR A 180 -2.73 8.15 -7.06
C TYR A 180 -3.17 8.61 -5.68
N LYS A 181 -4.38 8.19 -5.28
CA LYS A 181 -4.89 8.24 -3.91
C LYS A 181 -4.60 6.91 -3.22
N LYS A 182 -4.06 6.95 -2.00
CA LYS A 182 -3.93 5.78 -1.11
C LYS A 182 -3.99 6.19 0.36
N GLU A 183 -4.43 5.27 1.22
CA GLU A 183 -4.32 5.42 2.67
C GLU A 183 -2.95 5.01 3.19
N PHE A 184 -2.39 5.80 4.10
CA PHE A 184 -1.17 5.47 4.83
C PHE A 184 -1.39 5.59 6.33
N THR A 185 -0.82 4.65 7.09
CA THR A 185 -0.74 4.76 8.55
C THR A 185 0.61 5.35 8.95
N PHE A 186 0.56 6.29 9.90
CA PHE A 186 1.72 6.95 10.48
C PHE A 186 1.99 6.43 11.90
N SER A 187 1.24 5.42 12.36
CA SER A 187 1.36 4.78 13.68
C SER A 187 2.76 4.21 13.95
N ALA A 188 3.38 3.61 12.94
CA ALA A 188 4.70 2.98 13.05
C ALA A 188 5.86 3.96 12.83
N LEU A 189 5.60 5.25 12.61
CA LEU A 189 6.66 6.25 12.45
C LEU A 189 7.23 6.67 13.81
N ASN A 190 8.55 6.83 13.85
CA ASN A 190 9.20 7.47 14.98
C ASN A 190 8.85 8.97 15.06
N GLN A 191 9.08 9.56 16.23
CA GLN A 191 8.74 10.96 16.50
C GLN A 191 9.47 11.93 15.56
N GLN A 192 10.75 11.67 15.29
CA GLN A 192 11.57 12.50 14.39
C GLN A 192 11.01 12.55 12.95
N MET A 193 10.54 11.41 12.42
CA MET A 193 9.93 11.38 11.10
C MET A 193 8.59 12.14 11.09
N LYS A 194 7.79 12.03 12.16
CA LYS A 194 6.54 12.81 12.28
C LYS A 194 6.81 14.32 12.27
N GLU A 195 7.84 14.76 12.99
CA GLU A 195 8.28 16.16 12.99
C GLU A 195 8.82 16.61 11.64
N ASN A 196 9.62 15.78 10.97
CA ASN A 196 10.08 16.06 9.60
C ASN A 196 8.89 16.23 8.66
N ILE A 197 7.86 15.38 8.74
CA ILE A 197 6.66 15.49 7.90
C ILE A 197 5.92 16.81 8.16
N GLN A 198 5.78 17.21 9.43
CA GLN A 198 5.17 18.49 9.77
C GLN A 198 5.98 19.69 9.25
N GLN A 199 7.31 19.63 9.33
CA GLN A 199 8.21 20.66 8.78
C GLN A 199 8.15 20.77 7.25
N ASN A 200 7.69 19.72 6.56
CA ASN A 200 7.50 19.70 5.11
C ASN A 200 6.01 19.80 4.73
N ASN A 201 5.20 20.55 5.50
CA ASN A 201 3.79 20.79 5.20
C ASN A 201 2.97 19.51 5.00
N ASP A 202 3.15 18.52 5.87
CA ASP A 202 2.52 17.19 5.78
C ASP A 202 2.87 16.39 4.52
N GLN A 203 3.96 16.75 3.85
CA GLN A 203 4.56 15.92 2.80
C GLN A 203 5.45 14.86 3.42
N PHE A 204 5.51 13.69 2.78
CA PHE A 204 6.25 12.53 3.25
C PHE A 204 6.76 11.70 2.08
N ILE A 205 7.72 10.81 2.36
CA ILE A 205 8.39 10.03 1.32
C ILE A 205 7.77 8.64 1.26
N VAL A 206 7.53 8.16 0.04
CA VAL A 206 7.10 6.80 -0.23
C VAL A 206 7.98 6.13 -1.27
N LEU A 207 8.14 4.82 -1.15
CA LEU A 207 8.82 3.99 -2.12
C LEU A 207 7.80 3.21 -2.94
N SER A 208 7.84 3.33 -4.26
CA SER A 208 6.93 2.60 -5.15
C SER A 208 7.62 1.43 -5.82
N PHE A 209 7.13 0.21 -5.56
CA PHE A 209 7.76 -1.03 -6.00
C PHE A 209 7.12 -1.68 -7.23
N HIS A 210 5.86 -1.38 -7.54
CA HIS A 210 5.18 -1.75 -8.80
C HIS A 210 3.74 -1.19 -8.85
N SER A 211 3.16 -1.05 -10.06
CA SER A 211 1.70 -0.86 -10.30
C SER A 211 1.03 0.24 -9.46
N GLY A 212 1.73 1.34 -9.16
CA GLY A 212 1.21 2.38 -8.31
C GLY A 212 1.29 2.08 -6.81
N SER A 213 1.60 0.86 -6.37
CA SER A 213 1.70 0.54 -4.93
C SER A 213 2.89 1.29 -4.34
N ALA A 214 2.61 2.11 -3.33
CA ALA A 214 3.60 2.90 -2.62
C ALA A 214 3.61 2.54 -1.13
N ILE A 215 4.79 2.57 -0.52
CA ILE A 215 5.02 2.22 0.88
C ILE A 215 5.68 3.40 1.56
N LEU A 216 5.12 3.78 2.71
CA LEU A 216 5.66 4.84 3.56
C LEU A 216 7.09 4.52 4.01
N LEU A 217 8.01 5.45 3.75
CA LEU A 217 9.35 5.43 4.32
C LEU A 217 9.25 5.75 5.81
N ARG A 218 9.72 4.83 6.66
CA ARG A 218 9.58 4.95 8.13
C ARG A 218 10.66 5.79 8.78
N ASP A 219 11.83 5.82 8.15
CA ASP A 219 13.06 6.41 8.66
C ASP A 219 13.93 6.84 7.48
N ILE A 220 14.68 7.94 7.63
CA ILE A 220 15.66 8.39 6.64
C ILE A 220 16.99 7.78 7.05
N PRO A 221 17.64 6.98 6.18
CA PRO A 221 18.95 6.42 6.50
C PRO A 221 19.98 7.55 6.65
N GLU A 222 20.91 7.38 7.58
CA GLU A 222 22.09 8.26 7.67
C GLU A 222 22.97 8.03 6.42
N PHE A 223 23.41 9.12 5.79
CA PHE A 223 24.24 9.12 4.59
C PHE A 223 25.61 9.70 4.88
#